data_AF-A0A7S2F8C3-F1
#
_entry.id   AF-A0A7S2F8C3-F1
#
_cell.length_a   1.000
_cell.length_b   1.000
_cell.length_c   1.000
_cell.angle_alpha   90.00
_cell.angle_beta   90.00
_cell.angle_gamma   90.00
#
_symmetry.space_group_name_H-M   'P 1'
#
loop_
_entity.id
_entity.type
_entity.pdbx_description
1 polymer ?
#
loop_
_entity_poly.entity_id
_entity_poly.type
_entity_poly.pdbx_seq_one_letter_code
_entity_poly.pdbx_strand_id
1 'polypeptide(L)'
;GALGIMVGSHVLMFVMARSLYGSDWRVFVPTVKSAAWFLAYHGSQWVFAKVMPGVFVKGLSELGYLCNGYSTLYATVAGSLLLHYVGVFDMADLVKEYPAFLTTAVILGNIYALITHFVYAKKSQRWSLYDYFIGVETHPRIVNVDVKMVAETRVSWTLLFLVTLGSYIQTTRSLGTWMNPTAFMLLAHGLYANACAKGEHFIPYTWDISTEKFGWMLCWWNLAGVPLVYC
;
A
#
# COMPACT_ATOMS: atom_id res chain seq x y z
N GLY A 1 -20.01 -0.11 -15.81
CA GLY A 1 -20.48 -0.02 -14.41
C GLY A 1 -19.42 -0.55 -13.45
N ALA A 2 -19.60 -0.38 -12.14
CA ALA A 2 -18.62 -0.71 -11.10
C ALA A 2 -17.99 -2.12 -11.22
N LEU A 3 -18.81 -3.15 -11.51
CA LEU A 3 -18.31 -4.52 -11.70
C LEU A 3 -17.26 -4.64 -12.81
N GLY A 4 -17.50 -3.96 -13.94
CA GLY A 4 -16.60 -3.99 -15.07
C GLY A 4 -15.26 -3.33 -14.76
N ILE A 5 -15.25 -2.28 -13.93
CA ILE A 5 -14.01 -1.66 -13.46
C ILE A 5 -13.28 -2.63 -12.53
N MET A 6 -13.97 -3.23 -11.56
CA MET A 6 -13.35 -4.20 -10.64
C MET A 6 -12.70 -5.36 -11.38
N VAL A 7 -13.45 -6.03 -12.25
CA VAL A 7 -12.93 -7.15 -13.04
C VAL A 7 -11.83 -6.68 -13.99
N GLY A 8 -12.03 -5.54 -14.65
CA GLY A 8 -11.04 -4.94 -15.54
C GLY A 8 -9.71 -4.63 -14.86
N SER A 9 -9.72 -4.08 -13.65
CA SER A 9 -8.52 -3.80 -12.86
C SER A 9 -7.76 -5.06 -12.47
N HIS A 10 -8.45 -6.14 -12.12
CA HIS A 10 -7.81 -7.44 -11.84
C HIS A 10 -7.19 -8.03 -13.11
N VAL A 11 -7.92 -7.99 -14.23
CA VAL A 11 -7.41 -8.46 -15.53
C VAL A 11 -6.21 -7.64 -15.97
N LEU A 12 -6.25 -6.32 -15.81
CA LEU A 12 -5.14 -5.42 -16.14
C LEU A 12 -3.88 -5.76 -15.35
N MET A 13 -3.98 -5.90 -14.03
CA MET A 13 -2.85 -6.29 -13.18
C MET A 13 -2.29 -7.66 -13.57
N PHE A 14 -3.17 -8.63 -13.83
CA PHE A 14 -2.73 -9.96 -14.25
C PHE A 14 -2.03 -9.92 -15.60
N VAL A 15 -2.56 -9.20 -16.59
CA VAL A 15 -1.95 -9.06 -17.92
C VAL A 15 -0.60 -8.36 -17.84
N MET A 16 -0.48 -7.30 -17.03
CA MET A 16 0.78 -6.60 -16.79
C MET A 16 1.83 -7.52 -16.15
N ALA A 17 1.47 -8.22 -15.07
CA ALA A 17 2.39 -9.12 -14.41
C ALA A 17 2.75 -10.32 -15.31
N ARG A 18 1.82 -10.81 -16.12
CA ARG A 18 2.06 -11.86 -17.11
C ARG A 18 3.01 -11.40 -18.22
N SER A 19 2.93 -10.16 -18.67
CA SER A 19 3.85 -9.65 -19.71
C SER A 19 5.28 -9.50 -19.20
N LEU A 20 5.47 -9.33 -17.88
CA LEU A 20 6.79 -9.18 -17.25
C LEU A 20 7.38 -10.51 -16.76
N TYR A 21 6.55 -11.40 -16.18
CA TYR A 21 7.01 -12.61 -15.47
C TYR A 21 6.61 -13.93 -16.17
N GLY A 22 5.95 -13.85 -17.32
CA GLY A 22 5.54 -15.02 -18.10
C GLY A 22 4.19 -15.60 -17.67
N SER A 23 3.86 -16.77 -18.21
CA SER A 23 2.52 -17.38 -18.10
C SER A 23 2.41 -18.56 -17.14
N ASP A 24 3.48 -18.91 -16.42
CA ASP A 24 3.41 -19.98 -15.42
C ASP A 24 2.55 -19.52 -14.25
N TRP A 25 1.37 -20.12 -14.06
CA TRP A 25 0.44 -19.71 -13.01
C TRP A 25 1.00 -19.96 -11.59
N ARG A 26 1.98 -20.85 -11.43
CA ARG A 26 2.53 -21.23 -10.13
C ARG A 26 3.25 -20.07 -9.43
N VAL A 27 3.88 -19.17 -10.19
CA VAL A 27 4.57 -18.00 -9.61
C VAL A 27 3.60 -16.95 -9.07
N PHE A 28 2.33 -16.99 -9.50
CA PHE A 28 1.29 -16.06 -9.07
C PHE A 28 0.55 -16.53 -7.81
N VAL A 29 0.77 -17.77 -7.36
CA VAL A 29 0.10 -18.30 -6.17
C VAL A 29 0.67 -17.61 -4.93
N PRO A 30 -0.18 -16.98 -4.09
CA PRO A 30 0.25 -16.40 -2.82
C PRO A 30 0.97 -17.43 -1.97
N THR A 31 2.12 -17.05 -1.42
CA THR A 31 2.88 -17.90 -0.50
C THR A 31 2.58 -17.52 0.94
N VAL A 32 2.85 -18.42 1.88
CA VAL A 32 2.78 -18.10 3.33
C VAL A 32 3.70 -16.92 3.65
N LYS A 33 4.86 -16.85 2.98
CA LYS A 33 5.82 -15.77 3.10
C LYS A 33 5.24 -14.43 2.63
N SER A 34 4.66 -14.35 1.44
CA SER A 34 4.10 -13.10 0.93
C SER A 34 2.95 -12.58 1.80
N ALA A 35 2.07 -13.49 2.25
CA ALA A 35 0.98 -13.16 3.17
C ALA A 35 1.50 -12.67 4.53
N ALA A 36 2.45 -13.39 5.13
CA ALA A 36 3.02 -13.03 6.43
C ALA A 36 3.70 -11.67 6.40
N TRP A 37 4.51 -11.39 5.38
CA TRP A 37 5.21 -10.11 5.26
C TRP A 37 4.27 -8.94 5.00
N PHE A 38 3.22 -9.09 4.17
CA PHE A 38 2.25 -8.01 4.01
C PHE A 38 1.41 -7.77 5.27
N LEU A 39 1.00 -8.82 5.96
CA LEU A 39 0.27 -8.65 7.22
C LEU A 39 1.15 -7.99 8.29
N ALA A 40 2.42 -8.39 8.39
CA ALA A 40 3.39 -7.76 9.29
C ALA A 40 3.63 -6.29 8.92
N TYR A 41 3.74 -5.99 7.62
CA TYR A 41 3.90 -4.63 7.11
C TYR A 41 2.67 -3.76 7.39
N HIS A 42 1.47 -4.19 7.03
CA HIS A 42 0.25 -3.44 7.31
C HIS A 42 0.03 -3.24 8.82
N GLY A 43 0.32 -4.28 9.61
CA GLY A 43 0.27 -4.20 11.07
C GLY A 43 1.27 -3.19 11.62
N SER A 44 2.51 -3.16 11.12
CA SER A 44 3.52 -2.20 11.56
C SER A 44 3.14 -0.77 11.16
N GLN A 45 2.64 -0.54 9.94
CA GLN A 45 2.13 0.77 9.51
C GLN A 45 0.99 1.24 10.41
N TRP A 46 0.09 0.34 10.80
CA TRP A 46 -1.00 0.64 11.73
C TRP A 46 -0.51 1.01 13.13
N VAL A 47 0.45 0.25 13.67
CA VAL A 47 1.04 0.53 14.98
C VAL A 47 1.77 1.86 14.95
N PHE A 48 2.65 2.07 13.98
CA PHE A 48 3.39 3.31 13.81
C PHE A 48 2.47 4.50 13.65
N ALA A 49 1.37 4.32 12.91
CA ALA A 49 0.37 5.34 12.72
C ALA A 49 -0.24 5.87 14.02
N LYS A 50 -0.27 5.04 15.07
CA LYS A 50 -0.79 5.40 16.38
C LYS A 50 0.29 5.90 17.34
N VAL A 51 1.48 5.31 17.34
CA VAL A 51 2.47 5.48 18.41
C VAL A 51 3.61 6.42 18.08
N MET A 52 3.95 6.58 16.80
CA MET A 52 5.11 7.36 16.41
C MET A 52 4.89 8.86 16.61
N PRO A 53 5.95 9.63 16.95
CA PRO A 53 5.83 11.06 17.18
C PRO A 53 5.44 11.80 15.90
N GLY A 54 4.49 12.72 16.00
CA GLY A 54 4.03 13.52 14.87
C GLY A 54 3.26 14.75 15.31
N VAL A 55 2.80 15.50 14.33
CA VAL A 55 2.01 16.72 14.54
C VAL A 55 0.54 16.39 14.45
N PHE A 56 -0.27 16.98 15.32
CA PHE A 56 -1.72 16.82 15.24
C PHE A 56 -2.32 17.93 14.39
N VAL A 57 -3.11 17.56 13.38
CA VAL A 57 -3.70 18.47 12.41
C VAL A 57 -5.20 18.21 12.34
N LYS A 58 -6.00 19.28 12.27
CA LYS A 58 -7.43 19.17 11.98
C LYS A 58 -7.65 19.21 10.48
N GLY A 59 -8.27 18.16 9.93
CA GLY A 59 -8.66 18.12 8.52
C GLY A 59 -9.88 18.98 8.22
N LEU A 60 -10.29 18.98 6.95
CA LEU A 60 -11.45 19.76 6.48
C LEU A 60 -12.77 19.31 7.13
N SER A 61 -12.84 18.05 7.57
CA SER A 61 -13.98 17.47 8.28
C SER A 61 -14.02 17.81 9.79
N GLU A 62 -13.17 18.74 10.25
CA GLU A 62 -12.91 19.06 11.68
C GLU A 62 -12.39 17.88 12.51
N LEU A 63 -12.18 16.72 11.87
CA LEU A 63 -11.58 15.57 12.50
C LEU A 63 -10.09 15.78 12.69
N GLY A 64 -9.59 15.33 13.84
CA GLY A 64 -8.18 15.34 14.15
C GLY A 64 -7.42 14.15 13.57
N TYR A 65 -6.21 14.42 13.11
CA TYR A 65 -5.28 13.47 12.50
C TYR A 65 -3.89 13.62 13.13
N LEU A 66 -3.35 12.51 13.63
CA LEU A 66 -1.94 12.45 14.01
C LEU A 66 -1.11 12.22 12.74
N CYS A 67 -0.46 13.28 12.24
CA CYS A 67 0.41 13.25 11.08
C CYS A 67 1.85 12.92 11.52
N ASN A 68 2.19 11.63 11.50
CA ASN A 68 3.50 11.08 11.86
C ASN A 68 4.16 10.30 10.71
N GLY A 69 3.72 10.52 9.46
CA GLY A 69 4.17 9.84 8.26
C GLY A 69 5.67 9.91 8.05
N TYR A 70 6.29 11.07 8.33
CA TYR A 70 7.74 11.23 8.30
C TYR A 70 8.46 10.21 9.21
N SER A 71 8.09 10.18 10.49
CA SER A 71 8.69 9.24 11.45
C SER A 71 8.39 7.77 11.10
N THR A 72 7.20 7.49 10.58
CA THR A 72 6.75 6.16 10.15
C THR A 72 7.57 5.67 8.95
N LEU A 73 7.83 6.52 7.96
CA LEU A 73 8.63 6.19 6.78
C LEU A 73 10.05 5.79 7.17
N TYR A 74 10.75 6.62 7.94
CA TYR A 74 12.13 6.32 8.34
C TYR A 74 12.23 5.13 9.30
N ALA A 75 11.27 4.96 10.22
CA ALA A 75 11.21 3.76 11.06
C ALA A 75 11.01 2.49 10.23
N THR A 76 10.15 2.55 9.22
CA THR A 76 9.91 1.43 8.31
C THR A 76 11.15 1.12 7.48
N VAL A 77 11.78 2.12 6.86
CA VAL A 77 13.01 1.93 6.06
C VAL A 77 14.14 1.38 6.92
N ALA A 78 14.36 1.95 8.10
CA ALA A 78 15.38 1.46 9.03
C ALA A 78 15.09 0.01 9.49
N GLY A 79 13.83 -0.30 9.80
CA GLY A 79 13.40 -1.65 10.16
C GLY A 79 13.59 -2.65 9.02
N SER A 80 13.21 -2.31 7.80
CA SER A 80 13.39 -3.15 6.61
C SER A 80 14.87 -3.40 6.31
N LEU A 81 15.72 -2.36 6.39
CA LEU A 81 17.17 -2.50 6.23
C LEU A 81 17.80 -3.34 7.34
N LEU A 82 17.34 -3.22 8.57
CA LEU A 82 17.82 -4.05 9.68
C LEU A 82 17.45 -5.52 9.47
N LEU A 83 16.20 -5.81 9.08
CA LEU A 83 15.76 -7.17 8.76
C LEU A 83 16.55 -7.77 7.59
N HIS A 84 16.91 -6.94 6.60
CA HIS A 84 17.79 -7.31 5.51
C HIS A 84 19.21 -7.63 5.97
N TYR A 85 19.79 -6.76 6.78
CA TYR A 85 21.15 -6.91 7.28
C TYR A 85 21.32 -8.15 8.17
N VAL A 86 20.34 -8.41 9.05
CA VAL A 86 20.34 -9.61 9.93
C VAL A 86 20.00 -10.89 9.15
N GLY A 87 19.52 -10.79 7.91
CA GLY A 87 19.17 -11.94 7.07
C GLY A 87 17.81 -12.57 7.38
N VAL A 88 16.94 -11.89 8.13
CA VAL A 88 15.57 -12.36 8.40
C VAL A 88 14.67 -12.15 7.18
N PHE A 89 14.87 -11.06 6.43
CA PHE A 89 14.11 -10.74 5.23
C PHE A 89 15.00 -10.16 4.14
N ASP A 90 15.22 -10.91 3.06
CA ASP A 90 15.88 -10.34 1.89
C ASP A 90 14.91 -9.42 1.14
N MET A 91 15.08 -8.10 1.23
CA MET A 91 14.25 -7.14 0.48
C MET A 91 14.21 -7.40 -1.03
N ALA A 92 15.21 -8.07 -1.60
CA ALA A 92 15.18 -8.47 -3.01
C ALA A 92 14.03 -9.47 -3.31
N ASP A 93 13.50 -10.16 -2.29
CA ASP A 93 12.38 -11.09 -2.42
C ASP A 93 11.09 -10.40 -2.87
N LEU A 94 10.91 -9.11 -2.56
CA LEU A 94 9.79 -8.30 -3.07
C LEU A 94 9.75 -8.27 -4.60
N VAL A 95 10.91 -8.42 -5.24
CA VAL A 95 11.05 -8.40 -6.70
C VAL A 95 11.18 -9.81 -7.28
N LYS A 96 11.93 -10.70 -6.61
CA LYS A 96 12.06 -12.10 -7.07
C LYS A 96 10.73 -12.86 -7.05
N GLU A 97 9.91 -12.64 -6.04
CA GLU A 97 8.59 -13.25 -5.87
C GLU A 97 7.46 -12.23 -6.15
N TYR A 98 7.73 -11.19 -6.93
CA TYR A 98 6.80 -10.10 -7.20
C TYR A 98 5.39 -10.57 -7.60
N PRO A 99 5.19 -11.56 -8.50
CA PRO A 99 3.84 -12.00 -8.85
C PRO A 99 3.04 -12.57 -7.67
N ALA A 100 3.70 -13.29 -6.75
CA ALA A 100 3.06 -13.80 -5.54
C ALA A 100 2.69 -12.66 -4.57
N PHE A 101 3.57 -11.66 -4.42
CA PHE A 101 3.25 -10.44 -3.66
C PHE A 101 2.08 -9.68 -4.31
N LEU A 102 2.08 -9.45 -5.62
CA LEU A 102 0.97 -8.80 -6.31
C LEU A 102 -0.37 -9.50 -6.06
N THR A 103 -0.44 -10.82 -6.24
CA THR A 103 -1.67 -11.56 -5.97
C THR A 103 -2.09 -11.46 -4.49
N THR A 104 -1.12 -11.49 -3.57
CA THR A 104 -1.39 -11.32 -2.14
C THR A 104 -1.97 -9.94 -1.83
N ALA A 105 -1.40 -8.87 -2.38
CA ALA A 105 -1.90 -7.51 -2.21
C ALA A 105 -3.31 -7.34 -2.78
N VAL A 106 -3.58 -7.90 -3.96
CA VAL A 106 -4.91 -7.93 -4.58
C VAL A 106 -5.92 -8.64 -3.69
N ILE A 107 -5.59 -9.81 -3.16
CA ILE A 107 -6.47 -10.56 -2.25
C ILE A 107 -6.73 -9.77 -0.96
N LEU A 108 -5.68 -9.23 -0.33
CA LEU A 108 -5.81 -8.43 0.89
C LEU A 108 -6.64 -7.16 0.65
N GLY A 109 -6.45 -6.48 -0.48
CA GLY A 109 -7.24 -5.30 -0.86
C GLY A 109 -8.73 -5.64 -0.98
N ASN A 110 -9.08 -6.77 -1.60
CA ASN A 110 -10.46 -7.27 -1.65
C ASN A 110 -11.01 -7.61 -0.26
N ILE A 111 -10.23 -8.30 0.57
CA ILE A 111 -10.63 -8.68 1.93
C ILE A 111 -10.87 -7.44 2.79
N TYR A 112 -9.96 -6.46 2.77
CA TYR A 112 -10.09 -5.23 3.57
C TYR A 112 -11.25 -4.36 3.10
N ALA A 113 -11.50 -4.29 1.78
CA ALA A 113 -12.68 -3.63 1.24
C ALA A 113 -13.97 -4.30 1.71
N LEU A 114 -14.04 -5.64 1.68
CA LEU A 114 -15.20 -6.40 2.18
C LEU A 114 -15.41 -6.17 3.68
N ILE A 115 -14.37 -6.28 4.49
CA ILE A 115 -14.44 -6.06 5.93
C ILE A 115 -14.96 -4.65 6.20
N THR A 116 -14.36 -3.64 5.57
CA THR A 116 -14.76 -2.24 5.80
C THR A 116 -16.21 -2.01 5.36
N HIS A 117 -16.62 -2.54 4.20
CA HIS A 117 -18.01 -2.44 3.76
C HIS A 117 -18.98 -3.07 4.75
N PHE A 118 -18.75 -4.32 5.20
CA PHE A 118 -19.68 -5.00 6.11
C PHE A 118 -19.72 -4.41 7.52
N VAL A 119 -18.61 -3.83 8.00
CA VAL A 119 -18.54 -3.16 9.31
C VAL A 119 -19.37 -1.87 9.32
N TYR A 120 -19.30 -1.07 8.25
CA TYR A 120 -19.93 0.25 8.20
C TYR A 120 -21.28 0.28 7.45
N ALA A 121 -21.59 -0.72 6.62
CA ALA A 121 -22.80 -0.70 5.79
C ALA A 121 -24.09 -0.94 6.60
N LYS A 122 -25.09 -0.08 6.33
CA LYS A 122 -26.47 -0.31 6.76
C LYS A 122 -27.08 -1.50 6.01
N LYS A 123 -28.12 -2.12 6.57
CA LYS A 123 -28.77 -3.33 6.01
C LYS A 123 -29.17 -3.18 4.53
N SER A 124 -29.61 -1.99 4.12
CA SER A 124 -29.98 -1.68 2.72
C SER A 124 -28.79 -1.59 1.75
N GLN A 125 -27.59 -1.27 2.25
CA GLN A 125 -26.39 -1.04 1.45
C GLN A 125 -25.48 -2.28 1.34
N ARG A 126 -25.65 -3.28 2.22
CA ARG A 126 -24.77 -4.46 2.30
C ARG A 126 -24.59 -5.19 0.97
N TRP A 127 -25.66 -5.31 0.19
CA TRP A 127 -25.67 -6.03 -1.08
C TRP A 127 -25.63 -5.10 -2.31
N SER A 128 -25.45 -3.79 -2.10
CA SER A 128 -25.32 -2.83 -3.19
C SER A 128 -23.89 -2.85 -3.71
N LEU A 129 -23.73 -3.30 -4.95
CA LEU A 129 -22.42 -3.36 -5.61
C LEU A 129 -21.81 -1.96 -5.80
N TYR A 130 -22.66 -0.95 -6.02
CA TYR A 130 -22.22 0.43 -6.14
C TYR A 130 -21.67 0.97 -4.81
N ASP A 131 -22.39 0.73 -3.70
CA ASP A 131 -21.93 1.15 -2.37
C ASP A 131 -20.66 0.39 -1.95
N TYR A 132 -20.50 -0.88 -2.34
CA TYR A 132 -19.25 -1.61 -2.13
C TYR A 132 -18.08 -0.98 -2.90
N PHE A 133 -18.33 -0.57 -4.15
CA PHE A 133 -17.31 0.01 -5.01
C PHE A 133 -16.85 1.38 -4.52
N ILE A 134 -17.79 2.31 -4.27
CA ILE A 134 -17.50 3.69 -3.87
C ILE A 134 -17.27 3.84 -2.36
N GLY A 135 -17.85 2.96 -1.55
CA GLY A 135 -17.79 2.99 -0.09
C GLY A 135 -19.07 3.51 0.55
N VAL A 136 -19.22 3.20 1.84
CA VAL A 136 -20.39 3.58 2.66
C VAL A 136 -20.06 4.63 3.72
N GLU A 137 -18.81 4.70 4.17
CA GLU A 137 -18.31 5.60 5.21
C GLU A 137 -17.17 6.46 4.66
N THR A 138 -17.16 7.75 5.02
CA THR A 138 -16.15 8.71 4.57
C THR A 138 -14.90 8.65 5.43
N HIS A 139 -15.02 8.36 6.73
CA HIS A 139 -13.86 8.36 7.65
C HIS A 139 -13.83 7.11 8.54
N PRO A 140 -13.66 5.90 7.97
CA PRO A 140 -13.56 4.68 8.77
C PRO A 140 -12.34 4.76 9.70
N ARG A 141 -12.56 4.55 11.00
CA ARG A 141 -11.53 4.66 12.04
C ARG A 141 -11.46 3.40 12.89
N ILE A 142 -10.25 2.96 13.20
CA ILE A 142 -10.01 1.88 14.15
C ILE A 142 -9.12 2.46 15.25
N VAL A 143 -9.61 2.49 16.49
CA VAL A 143 -8.87 3.04 17.65
C VAL A 143 -8.30 4.45 17.38
N ASN A 144 -9.15 5.35 16.86
CA ASN A 144 -8.85 6.76 16.51
C ASN A 144 -7.85 6.99 15.37
N VAL A 145 -7.40 5.93 14.69
CA VAL A 145 -6.59 6.04 13.46
C VAL A 145 -7.50 5.88 12.25
N ASP A 146 -7.39 6.81 11.31
CA ASP A 146 -8.15 6.82 10.07
C ASP A 146 -7.56 5.85 9.04
N VAL A 147 -8.38 4.93 8.55
CA VAL A 147 -7.93 3.86 7.63
C VAL A 147 -7.46 4.43 6.31
N LYS A 148 -8.09 5.51 5.82
CA LYS A 148 -7.76 6.12 4.53
C LYS A 148 -6.39 6.79 4.60
N MET A 149 -6.12 7.51 5.68
CA MET A 149 -4.81 8.13 5.91
C MET A 149 -3.69 7.09 5.94
N VAL A 150 -3.91 5.96 6.62
CA VAL A 150 -2.93 4.86 6.67
C VAL A 150 -2.74 4.24 5.30
N ALA A 151 -3.82 3.92 4.59
CA ALA A 151 -3.77 3.32 3.27
C ALA A 151 -3.04 4.23 2.26
N GLU A 152 -3.47 5.49 2.16
CA GLU A 152 -3.00 6.47 1.16
C GLU A 152 -1.49 6.71 1.25
N THR A 153 -0.97 7.01 2.44
CA THR A 153 0.44 7.45 2.56
C THR A 153 1.38 6.50 3.25
N ARG A 154 0.90 5.81 4.27
CA ARG A 154 1.78 4.98 5.10
C ARG A 154 1.97 3.60 4.48
N VAL A 155 0.94 3.09 3.79
CA VAL A 155 0.99 1.80 3.08
C VAL A 155 1.46 1.99 1.64
N SER A 156 0.72 2.75 0.80
CA SER A 156 0.98 2.82 -0.65
C SER A 156 2.38 3.32 -1.00
N TRP A 157 2.71 4.55 -0.60
CA TRP A 157 3.93 5.22 -1.03
C TRP A 157 5.19 4.66 -0.35
N THR A 158 5.08 4.23 0.90
CA THR A 158 6.18 3.53 1.59
C THR A 158 6.48 2.20 0.93
N LEU A 159 5.45 1.40 0.57
CA LEU A 159 5.65 0.11 -0.06
C LEU A 159 6.25 0.25 -1.47
N LEU A 160 5.80 1.23 -2.26
CA LEU A 160 6.40 1.56 -3.55
C LEU A 160 7.92 1.76 -3.41
N PHE A 161 8.33 2.57 -2.43
CA PHE A 161 9.74 2.83 -2.18
C PHE A 161 10.50 1.57 -1.73
N LEU A 162 9.91 0.74 -0.86
CA LEU A 162 10.53 -0.52 -0.44
C LEU A 162 10.72 -1.51 -1.61
N VAL A 163 9.76 -1.59 -2.52
CA VAL A 163 9.87 -2.43 -3.74
C VAL A 163 11.00 -1.91 -4.64
N THR A 164 11.09 -0.59 -4.84
CA THR A 164 12.19 0.02 -5.61
C THR A 164 13.55 -0.21 -4.95
N LEU A 165 13.63 -0.15 -3.62
CA LEU A 165 14.83 -0.47 -2.87
C LEU A 165 15.22 -1.95 -3.01
N GLY A 166 14.26 -2.87 -2.96
CA GLY A 166 14.48 -4.29 -3.25
C GLY A 166 14.99 -4.53 -4.67
N SER A 167 14.42 -3.81 -5.65
CA SER A 167 14.86 -3.83 -7.06
C SER A 167 16.31 -3.36 -7.20
N TYR A 168 16.66 -2.23 -6.56
CA TYR A 168 18.02 -1.72 -6.57
C TYR A 168 19.04 -2.72 -6.01
N ILE A 169 18.71 -3.38 -4.90
CA ILE A 169 19.57 -4.42 -4.31
C ILE A 169 19.73 -5.60 -5.27
N GLN A 170 18.64 -6.08 -5.85
CA GLN A 170 18.69 -7.21 -6.78
C GLN A 170 19.49 -6.88 -8.04
N THR A 171 19.27 -5.72 -8.65
CA THR A 171 20.01 -5.28 -9.84
C THR A 171 21.49 -5.04 -9.55
N THR A 172 21.82 -4.46 -8.39
CA THR A 172 23.21 -4.28 -7.97
C THR A 172 23.93 -5.61 -7.80
N ARG A 173 23.26 -6.62 -7.22
CA ARG A 173 23.79 -7.99 -7.10
C ARG A 173 23.98 -8.66 -8.47
N SER A 174 23.02 -8.48 -9.38
CA SER A 174 23.07 -9.09 -10.71
C SER A 174 24.11 -8.46 -11.64
N LEU A 175 24.28 -7.13 -11.59
CA LEU A 175 25.20 -6.41 -12.47
C LEU A 175 26.59 -6.18 -11.87
N GLY A 176 26.74 -6.35 -10.55
CA GLY A 176 28.00 -6.08 -9.84
C GLY A 176 28.41 -4.60 -9.78
N THR A 177 27.51 -3.67 -10.15
CA THR A 177 27.73 -2.22 -10.10
C THR A 177 26.64 -1.51 -9.31
N TRP A 178 27.08 -0.61 -8.43
CA TRP A 178 26.22 0.24 -7.63
C TRP A 178 25.55 1.35 -8.46
N MET A 179 26.21 1.78 -9.55
CA MET A 179 25.64 2.72 -10.52
C MET A 179 24.97 1.91 -11.62
N ASN A 180 23.64 1.82 -11.56
CA ASN A 180 22.81 1.09 -12.50
C ASN A 180 21.48 1.84 -12.73
N PRO A 181 20.67 1.49 -13.74
CA PRO A 181 19.45 2.23 -14.08
C PRO A 181 18.44 2.34 -12.93
N THR A 182 18.40 1.37 -12.02
CA THR A 182 17.48 1.39 -10.87
C THR A 182 17.90 2.41 -9.80
N ALA A 183 19.15 2.89 -9.79
CA ALA A 183 19.59 3.96 -8.90
C ALA A 183 18.81 5.27 -9.13
N PHE A 184 18.46 5.56 -10.39
CA PHE A 184 17.64 6.73 -10.72
C PHE A 184 16.22 6.58 -10.14
N MET A 185 15.60 5.42 -10.31
CA MET A 185 14.27 5.14 -9.75
C MET A 185 14.28 5.17 -8.23
N LEU A 186 15.34 4.65 -7.60
CA LEU A 186 15.51 4.70 -6.15
C LEU A 186 15.56 6.14 -5.64
N LEU A 187 16.30 7.02 -6.33
CA LEU A 187 16.33 8.44 -6.00
C LEU A 187 14.96 9.09 -6.22
N ALA A 188 14.30 8.84 -7.36
CA ALA A 188 13.01 9.44 -7.69
C ALA A 188 11.92 9.03 -6.70
N HIS A 189 11.73 7.73 -6.45
CA HIS A 189 10.75 7.22 -5.49
C HIS A 189 11.13 7.57 -4.05
N GLY A 190 12.42 7.63 -3.72
CA GLY A 190 12.88 8.09 -2.40
C GLY A 190 12.54 9.55 -2.13
N LEU A 191 12.79 10.44 -3.10
CA LEU A 191 12.41 11.85 -3.00
C LEU A 191 10.89 12.02 -2.91
N TYR A 192 10.15 11.26 -3.72
CA TYR A 192 8.68 11.32 -3.74
C TYR A 192 8.07 10.82 -2.42
N ALA A 193 8.45 9.62 -1.95
CA ALA A 193 7.99 9.07 -0.68
C ALA A 193 8.32 9.99 0.49
N ASN A 194 9.53 10.57 0.51
CA ASN A 194 9.92 11.54 1.52
C ASN A 194 9.09 12.83 1.46
N ALA A 195 8.77 13.33 0.26
CA ALA A 195 7.90 14.49 0.08
C ALA A 195 6.48 14.21 0.59
N CYS A 196 5.89 13.05 0.26
CA CYS A 196 4.58 12.62 0.76
C CYS A 196 4.56 12.51 2.28
N ALA A 197 5.57 11.86 2.87
CA ALA A 197 5.66 11.66 4.31
C ALA A 197 5.87 12.97 5.10
N LYS A 198 6.66 13.91 4.54
CA LYS A 198 6.86 15.25 5.13
C LYS A 198 5.64 16.15 4.94
N GLY A 199 4.96 16.02 3.80
CA GLY A 199 3.76 16.77 3.43
C GLY A 199 2.46 16.17 3.96
N GLU A 200 2.51 15.16 4.84
CA GLU A 200 1.31 14.42 5.29
C GLU A 200 0.22 15.32 5.89
N HIS A 201 0.60 16.46 6.49
CA HIS A 201 -0.34 17.44 7.05
C HIS A 201 -1.24 18.12 6.00
N PHE A 202 -0.90 18.04 4.70
CA PHE A 202 -1.76 18.54 3.62
C PHE A 202 -2.82 17.51 3.18
N ILE A 203 -2.66 16.26 3.57
CA ILE A 203 -3.46 15.13 3.08
C ILE A 203 -4.87 15.09 3.69
N PRO A 204 -5.10 15.47 4.96
CA PRO A 204 -6.46 15.65 5.49
C PRO A 204 -7.36 16.64 4.73
N TYR A 205 -6.79 17.43 3.81
CA TYR A 205 -7.51 18.39 2.98
C TYR A 205 -7.72 17.92 1.53
N THR A 206 -7.22 16.73 1.16
CA THR A 206 -7.43 16.19 -0.20
C THR A 206 -8.83 15.62 -0.34
N TRP A 207 -9.30 15.56 -1.59
CA TRP A 207 -10.62 15.02 -1.94
C TRP A 207 -10.83 13.60 -1.41
N ASP A 208 -9.81 12.76 -1.61
CA ASP A 208 -9.80 11.36 -1.19
C ASP A 208 -10.05 11.24 0.30
N ILE A 209 -9.52 12.13 1.15
CA ILE A 209 -9.75 12.09 2.60
C ILE A 209 -11.05 12.77 3.00
N SER A 210 -11.30 14.00 2.54
CA SER A 210 -12.38 14.86 3.07
C SER A 210 -13.77 14.50 2.55
N THR A 211 -13.86 13.99 1.33
CA THR A 211 -15.13 13.93 0.59
C THR A 211 -15.46 12.52 0.13
N GLU A 212 -14.49 11.82 -0.44
CA GLU A 212 -14.73 10.50 -1.00
C GLU A 212 -14.94 9.43 0.07
N LYS A 213 -15.83 8.46 -0.21
CA LYS A 213 -16.06 7.34 0.70
C LYS A 213 -14.99 6.27 0.51
N PHE A 214 -14.70 5.51 1.56
CA PHE A 214 -13.72 4.44 1.47
C PHE A 214 -14.38 3.12 1.07
N GLY A 215 -14.41 2.88 -0.24
CA GLY A 215 -14.87 1.64 -0.84
C GLY A 215 -13.75 0.77 -1.37
N TRP A 216 -14.14 -0.24 -2.15
CA TRP A 216 -13.20 -1.10 -2.87
C TRP A 216 -12.22 -0.30 -3.72
N MET A 217 -12.68 0.76 -4.39
CA MET A 217 -11.83 1.54 -5.31
C MET A 217 -10.59 2.10 -4.60
N LEU A 218 -10.78 2.87 -3.51
CA LEU A 218 -9.67 3.46 -2.76
C LEU A 218 -8.86 2.40 -2.00
N CYS A 219 -9.54 1.42 -1.38
CA CYS A 219 -8.85 0.39 -0.60
C CYS A 219 -7.94 -0.48 -1.48
N TRP A 220 -8.48 -1.01 -2.58
CA TRP A 220 -7.74 -1.88 -3.49
C TRP A 220 -6.64 -1.13 -4.22
N TRP A 221 -6.90 0.12 -4.63
CA TRP A 221 -5.89 0.93 -5.33
C TRP A 221 -4.71 1.28 -4.42
N ASN A 222 -4.96 1.63 -3.16
CA ASN A 222 -3.87 1.93 -2.23
C ASN A 222 -3.07 0.69 -1.79
N LEU A 223 -3.71 -0.46 -1.66
CA LEU A 223 -2.99 -1.68 -1.25
C LEU A 223 -2.24 -2.37 -2.39
N ALA A 224 -2.78 -2.35 -3.61
CA ALA A 224 -2.22 -3.09 -4.74
C ALA A 224 -1.83 -2.17 -5.91
N GLY A 225 -2.70 -1.21 -6.26
CA GLY A 225 -2.53 -0.32 -7.42
C GLY A 225 -1.26 0.52 -7.33
N VAL A 226 -1.25 1.53 -6.48
CA VAL A 226 -0.13 2.46 -6.31
C VAL A 226 1.20 1.74 -6.08
N PRO A 227 1.34 0.84 -5.07
CA PRO A 227 2.65 0.30 -4.73
C PRO A 227 3.24 -0.67 -5.76
N LEU A 228 2.40 -1.38 -6.53
CA LEU A 228 2.85 -2.48 -7.38
C LEU A 228 2.65 -2.21 -8.87
N VAL A 229 1.90 -1.18 -9.27
CA VAL A 229 1.80 -0.77 -10.68
C VAL A 229 2.78 0.35 -11.01
N TYR A 230 3.12 1.21 -10.04
CA TYR A 230 4.01 2.35 -10.28
C TYR A 230 5.51 2.00 -10.10
N CYS A 231 5.83 0.75 -9.73
CA CYS A 231 7.16 0.30 -9.36
C CYS A 231 8.06 -0.09 -10.53
#